data_AF-A0A6G3ZGW4-F1
#
_entry.id   AF-A0A6G3ZGW4-F1
#
_cell.length_a   1.000
_cell.length_b   1.000
_cell.length_c   1.000
_cell.angle_alpha   90.00
_cell.angle_beta   90.00
_cell.angle_gamma   90.00
#
_symmetry.space_group_name_H-M   'P 1'
#
loop_
_entity.id
_entity.type
_entity.pdbx_description
1 polymer ?
#
loop_
_entity_poly.entity_id
_entity_poly.type
_entity_poly.pdbx_seq_one_letter_code
_entity_poly.pdbx_strand_id
1 'polypeptide(L)' 'MPDVCPYLEYRQLEAETESGDAADAQPRAYCNAAEEFVQAMRADICNGRYGLDHETDCEIYREAEGLPEGVESEGGGGD' A
#
# COMPACT_ATOMS: atom_id res chain seq x y z
N MET A 1 -12.70 9.19 -8.05
CA MET A 1 -11.84 7.99 -8.21
C MET A 1 -11.86 7.27 -6.88
N PRO A 2 -11.73 5.93 -6.81
CA PRO A 2 -11.82 5.25 -5.53
C PRO A 2 -10.78 5.86 -4.58
N ASP A 3 -11.21 6.26 -3.39
CA ASP A 3 -10.35 6.75 -2.29
C ASP A 3 -9.29 5.70 -1.87
N VAL A 4 -9.44 4.47 -2.38
CA VAL A 4 -8.65 3.28 -2.05
C VAL A 4 -8.00 2.73 -3.31
N CYS A 5 -6.72 2.42 -3.20
CA CYS A 5 -5.89 1.81 -4.24
C CYS A 5 -6.51 0.50 -4.76
N PRO A 6 -6.63 0.32 -6.09
CA PRO A 6 -7.23 -0.86 -6.69
C PRO A 6 -6.45 -2.17 -6.45
N TYR A 7 -5.18 -2.08 -6.07
CA TYR A 7 -4.34 -3.25 -5.80
C TYR A 7 -4.36 -3.72 -4.36
N LEU A 8 -4.97 -2.95 -3.44
CA LEU A 8 -5.01 -3.31 -2.02
C LEU A 8 -6.14 -4.32 -1.77
N GLU A 9 -5.77 -5.49 -1.26
CA GLU A 9 -6.70 -6.49 -0.74
C GLU A 9 -6.30 -6.91 0.68
N TYR A 10 -7.25 -7.45 1.43
CA TYR A 10 -6.98 -8.07 2.73
C TYR A 10 -7.16 -9.57 2.61
N ARG A 11 -6.06 -10.32 2.73
CA ARG A 11 -6.04 -11.78 2.58
C ARG A 11 -5.71 -12.45 3.91
N GLN A 12 -6.27 -13.63 4.15
CA GLN A 12 -5.84 -14.43 5.30
C GLN A 12 -4.41 -14.89 5.06
N LEU A 13 -3.58 -14.76 6.08
CA LEU A 13 -2.27 -15.38 6.06
C LEU A 13 -2.49 -16.84 6.47
N GLU A 14 -2.37 -17.76 5.52
CA GLU A 14 -2.37 -19.18 5.80
C GLU A 14 -1.05 -19.49 6.50
N ALA A 15 -1.02 -19.26 7.81
CA ALA A 15 0.14 -19.59 8.61
C ALA A 15 0.19 -21.12 8.71
N GLU A 16 1.21 -21.73 8.12
CA GLU A 16 1.62 -23.10 8.41
C GLU A 16 2.19 -23.15 9.84
N THR A 17 1.35 -22.91 10.84
CA THR A 17 1.76 -23.09 12.24
C THR A 17 1.18 -24.40 12.73
N GLU A 18 2.05 -25.32 13.13
CA GLU A 18 1.71 -26.56 13.87
C GLU A 18 0.92 -26.27 15.18
N SER A 19 0.85 -25.01 15.59
CA SER A 19 -0.02 -24.51 16.65
C SER A 19 -1.26 -23.88 15.98
N GLY A 20 -2.44 -24.47 16.20
CA GLY A 20 -3.71 -24.15 15.52
C GLY A 20 -4.31 -22.76 15.76
N ASP A 21 -3.51 -21.71 15.86
CA ASP A 21 -3.92 -20.30 16.02
C ASP A 21 -4.13 -19.59 14.66
N ALA A 22 -3.85 -20.28 13.54
CA ALA A 22 -4.03 -19.71 12.20
C ALA A 22 -5.49 -19.41 11.85
N ALA A 23 -6.45 -20.08 12.51
CA ALA A 23 -7.89 -19.89 12.26
C ALA A 23 -8.43 -18.55 12.77
N ASP A 24 -7.71 -17.87 13.66
CA ASP A 24 -8.09 -16.57 14.25
C ASP A 24 -7.19 -15.41 13.76
N ALA A 25 -6.34 -15.66 12.76
CA ALA A 25 -5.47 -14.64 12.21
C ALA A 25 -6.27 -13.59 11.42
N GLN A 26 -6.19 -12.33 11.86
CA GLN A 26 -6.86 -11.24 11.16
C GLN A 26 -6.32 -11.08 9.71
N PRO A 27 -7.18 -10.77 8.73
CA PRO A 27 -6.76 -10.53 7.36
C PRO A 27 -5.66 -9.47 7.28
N ARG A 28 -4.59 -9.77 6.56
CA ARG A 28 -3.43 -8.87 6.37
C ARG A 28 -3.49 -8.19 5.01
N ALA A 29 -2.97 -6.98 4.96
CA ALA A 29 -2.88 -6.21 3.72
C ALA A 29 -1.95 -6.90 2.72
N TYR A 30 -2.46 -7.10 1.51
CA TYR A 30 -1.80 -7.72 0.38
C TYR A 30 -1.87 -6.78 -0.81
N CYS A 31 -0.75 -6.55 -1.48
CA CYS A 31 -0.68 -5.71 -2.67
C CYS A 31 -0.60 -6.61 -3.91
N ASN A 32 -1.59 -6.53 -4.80
CA ASN A 32 -1.59 -7.31 -6.04
C ASN A 32 -0.57 -6.82 -7.08
N ALA A 33 -0.13 -5.56 -7.01
CA ALA A 33 0.89 -5.05 -7.92
C ALA A 33 2.29 -5.59 -7.59
N ALA A 34 2.60 -5.76 -6.30
CA ALA A 34 3.86 -6.35 -5.84
C ALA A 34 3.75 -7.85 -5.52
N GLU A 35 2.55 -8.41 -5.59
CA GLU A 35 2.22 -9.81 -5.28
C GLU A 35 2.68 -10.27 -3.88
N GLU A 36 2.69 -9.35 -2.90
CA GLU A 36 3.17 -9.62 -1.53
C GLU A 36 2.31 -9.01 -0.42
N PHE A 37 2.47 -9.52 0.79
CA PHE A 37 1.89 -8.92 2.00
C PHE A 37 2.68 -7.67 2.38
N VAL A 38 1.98 -6.54 2.47
CA VAL A 38 2.59 -5.24 2.80
C VAL A 38 2.40 -4.88 4.26
N GLN A 39 3.22 -3.97 4.74
CA GLN A 39 3.12 -3.44 6.10
C GLN A 39 1.86 -2.57 6.25
N ALA A 40 1.39 -2.42 7.49
CA ALA A 40 0.22 -1.60 7.81
C ALA A 40 0.36 -0.16 7.30
N MET A 41 1.56 0.43 7.40
CA MET A 41 1.83 1.79 6.91
C MET A 41 1.59 1.93 5.40
N ARG A 42 1.96 0.91 4.61
CA ARG A 42 1.67 0.89 3.17
C ARG A 42 0.15 0.79 2.93
N ALA A 43 -0.53 -0.04 3.72
CA ALA A 43 -1.98 -0.13 3.65
C ALA A 43 -2.66 1.20 4.01
N ASP A 44 -2.12 1.97 4.95
CA ASP A 44 -2.65 3.30 5.29
C ASP A 44 -2.54 4.27 4.10
N ILE A 45 -1.41 4.30 3.38
CA ILE A 45 -1.25 5.07 2.13
C ILE A 45 -2.31 4.63 1.11
N CYS A 46 -2.39 3.32 0.85
CA CYS A 46 -3.32 2.76 -0.13
C CYS A 46 -4.80 2.97 0.24
N ASN A 47 -5.14 3.20 1.51
CA ASN A 47 -6.49 3.50 1.97
C ASN A 47 -6.79 5.01 2.04
N GLY A 48 -5.88 5.87 1.62
CA GLY A 48 -6.06 7.32 1.70
C GLY A 48 -6.05 7.89 3.12
N ARG A 49 -5.52 7.14 4.10
CA ARG A 49 -5.58 7.54 5.51
C ARG A 49 -4.63 8.70 5.78
N TYR A 50 -4.99 9.54 6.74
CA TYR A 50 -4.18 10.70 7.16
C TYR A 50 -3.93 11.74 6.04
N GLY A 51 -4.73 11.73 4.98
CA GLY A 51 -4.53 12.61 3.82
C GLY A 51 -3.43 12.15 2.88
N LEU A 52 -2.99 10.90 3.00
CA LEU A 52 -2.13 10.24 2.01
C LEU A 52 -2.96 9.86 0.79
N ASP A 53 -2.31 9.68 -0.35
CA ASP A 53 -2.95 9.20 -1.57
C ASP A 53 -2.07 8.19 -2.31
N HIS A 54 -2.68 7.17 -2.89
CA HIS A 54 -1.95 6.10 -3.54
C HIS A 54 -1.36 6.53 -4.89
N GLU A 55 -1.97 7.48 -5.57
CA GLU A 55 -1.47 8.03 -6.83
C GLU A 55 -0.22 8.91 -6.58
N THR A 56 -0.13 9.57 -5.42
CA THR A 56 1.02 10.42 -5.06
C THR A 56 2.07 9.76 -4.19
N ASP A 57 1.68 9.02 -3.14
CA ASP A 57 2.56 8.62 -2.05
C ASP A 57 2.94 7.12 -2.09
N CYS A 58 2.29 6.30 -2.91
CA CYS A 58 2.61 4.87 -3.01
C CYS A 58 3.51 4.58 -4.23
N GLU A 59 4.79 4.29 -3.97
CA GLU A 59 5.75 3.98 -5.05
C GLU A 59 5.30 2.77 -5.90
N ILE A 60 4.77 1.71 -5.26
CA ILE A 60 4.34 0.49 -5.96
C ILE A 60 3.18 0.77 -6.93
N TYR A 61 2.20 1.59 -6.51
CA TYR A 61 1.08 1.94 -7.40
C TYR A 61 1.59 2.76 -8.58
N ARG A 62 2.45 3.75 -8.32
CA ARG A 62 3.02 4.60 -9.36
C ARG A 62 3.83 3.78 -10.37
N GLU A 63 4.66 2.87 -9.91
CA GLU A 63 5.41 1.96 -10.78
C GLU A 63 4.47 1.07 -11.61
N ALA A 64 3.42 0.52 -11.00
CA ALA A 64 2.45 -0.33 -11.69
C ALA A 64 1.67 0.43 -12.79
N GLU A 65 1.31 1.68 -12.52
CA GLU A 65 0.58 2.55 -13.45
C GLU A 65 1.49 3.33 -14.42
N GLY A 66 2.82 3.21 -14.29
CA GLY A 66 3.79 3.95 -15.10
C GLY A 66 3.76 5.46 -14.86
N LEU A 67 3.37 5.89 -13.65
CA LEU A 67 3.39 7.29 -13.25
C LEU A 67 4.85 7.73 -13.02
N PRO A 68 5.20 9.00 -13.30
CA PRO A 68 6.55 9.51 -13.02
C PRO A 68 6.87 9.37 -11.53
N GLU A 69 8.13 9.48 -11.09
CA GLU A 69 8.42 9.62 -9.66
C GLU A 69 7.87 10.97 -9.15
N GLY A 70 7.43 11.04 -7.89
CA GLY A 70 6.83 12.25 -7.33
C GLY A 70 7.77 13.45 -7.54
N VAL A 71 7.30 14.48 -8.26
CA VAL A 71 8.01 15.76 -8.29
C VAL A 71 7.94 16.30 -6.88
N GLU A 72 9.03 16.15 -6.15
CA GLU A 72 9.33 17.00 -5.01
C GLU A 72 9.29 18.42 -5.57
N SER A 73 8.41 19.26 -5.03
CA SER A 73 8.42 20.67 -5.36
C SER A 73 9.75 21.22 -4.88
N GLU A 74 10.75 21.27 -5.77
CA GLU A 74 11.98 22.05 -5.60
C GLU A 74 11.55 23.52 -5.47
N GLY A 75 11.26 23.93 -4.24
CA GLY A 75 11.19 25.33 -3.85
C GLY A 75 12.59 25.91 -3.98
N GLY A 76 12.94 26.30 -5.19
CA GLY A 76 14.17 26.99 -5.54
C GLY A 76 14.37 28.23 -4.67
N GLY A 77 15.63 28.46 -4.30
CA GLY A 77 16.08 29.63 -3.57
C GLY A 77 15.71 30.94 -4.27
N GLY A 78 15.43 31.96 -3.46
CA GLY A 78 15.29 33.35 -3.88
C GLY A 78 16.21 34.24 -3.05
N ASP A 79 17.19 34.83 -3.76
CA ASP A 79 18.07 36.00 -3.50
C ASP A 79 18.72 36.18 -2.12
#